data_AF-A0A938VU79-F1
#
_entry.id   AF-A0A938VU79-F1
#
_cell.length_a   1.000
_cell.length_b   1.000
_cell.length_c   1.000
_cell.angle_alpha   90.00
_cell.angle_beta   90.00
_cell.angle_gamma   90.00
#
_symmetry.space_group_name_H-M   'P 1'
#
loop_
_entity.id
_entity.type
_entity.pdbx_description
1 polymer ?
#
loop_
_entity_poly.entity_id
_entity_poly.type
_entity_poly.pdbx_seq_one_letter_code
_entity_poly.pdbx_strand_id
1 'polypeptide(L)'
;MTIRLLAAGLLAIICGDVDRGRWKRMAAAVVVVLVVLTARAVLPRADIAEGHNIFLVYDAPDVLEQLPPQVYASWKAQFEAMYPASLPLRGDSFHQTQAAPVMPLYAWSADAVWRPAKYSRQVDRISFTSLAGFRGGFANGTMGDAAGTVAPHNFFGGRMYRETAPFWVMYELTPASVGSRLRWKGRVFWERAGGGFEEIVHAAPEARTIASEDAGRRVYAAFFSVPGAPSFDVPADQHYFELELSPLLRWLAWLEALLALGGWVAVFALTVRVPWRRYLPVLLLCAGAYAVMAGYVAVGLGKFLGREYMPLGGGDDGLAFEFYGRLVAMHLSRGEVIEALKGGEALYWFQPGLRYFRAVEKVFFGDTYQLYALVVAGLPLMILALVRHFTAARWAWVAAGLFIGAVA
;
A
#
# COMPACT_ATOMS: atom_id res chain seq x y z
N MET A 1 4.62 10.10 -6.39
CA MET A 1 5.25 11.44 -6.49
C MET A 1 5.26 12.20 -5.16
N THR A 2 4.49 11.78 -4.15
CA THR A 2 4.16 12.57 -2.96
C THR A 2 5.22 12.58 -1.86
N ILE A 3 5.87 11.46 -1.52
CA ILE A 3 6.77 11.41 -0.35
C ILE A 3 8.02 12.28 -0.46
N ARG A 4 8.69 12.32 -1.62
CA ARG A 4 9.93 13.09 -1.80
C ARG A 4 9.68 14.59 -1.65
N LEU A 5 8.53 15.06 -2.13
CA LEU A 5 8.09 16.44 -1.96
C LEU A 5 7.73 16.72 -0.50
N LEU A 6 7.03 15.81 0.18
CA LEU A 6 6.75 15.94 1.62
C LEU A 6 8.04 16.00 2.45
N ALA A 7 9.02 15.15 2.15
CA ALA A 7 10.33 15.14 2.79
C ALA A 7 11.05 16.47 2.61
N ALA A 8 11.19 16.92 1.35
CA ALA A 8 11.78 18.21 1.02
C ALA A 8 11.06 19.38 1.72
N GLY A 9 9.74 19.32 1.80
CA GLY A 9 8.92 20.32 2.46
C GLY A 9 9.10 20.35 3.97
N LEU A 10 9.13 19.19 4.61
CA LEU A 10 9.40 19.07 6.03
C LEU A 10 10.78 19.63 6.37
N LEU A 11 11.80 19.29 5.57
CA LEU A 11 13.14 19.86 5.72
C LEU A 11 13.16 21.37 5.48
N ALA A 12 12.39 21.87 4.52
CA ALA A 12 12.26 23.30 4.26
C ALA A 12 11.65 24.03 5.46
N ILE A 13 10.65 23.44 6.12
CA ILE A 13 10.05 23.98 7.36
C ILE A 13 11.06 23.94 8.52
N ILE A 14 11.79 22.83 8.70
CA ILE A 14 12.77 22.67 9.78
C ILE A 14 13.95 23.64 9.63
N CYS A 15 14.45 23.80 8.40
CA CYS A 15 15.61 24.66 8.11
C CYS A 15 15.24 26.12 7.90
N GLY A 16 13.97 26.42 7.62
CA GLY A 16 13.50 27.73 7.21
C GLY A 16 12.76 28.51 8.28
N ASP A 17 12.43 29.76 7.93
CA ASP A 17 11.61 30.62 8.76
C ASP A 17 10.17 30.64 8.22
N VAL A 18 9.20 30.31 9.08
CA VAL A 18 7.77 30.41 8.76
C VAL A 18 7.31 31.84 9.00
N ASP A 19 6.86 32.53 7.95
CA ASP A 19 6.49 33.95 7.98
C ASP A 19 5.13 34.17 8.67
N ARG A 20 5.10 34.04 10.01
CA ARG A 20 3.87 34.14 10.83
C ARG A 20 3.25 35.54 10.84
N GLY A 21 4.02 36.58 10.54
CA GLY A 21 3.57 37.98 10.60
C GLY A 21 2.76 38.45 9.38
N ARG A 22 2.62 37.63 8.33
CA ARG A 22 1.96 38.01 7.07
C ARG A 22 0.71 37.17 6.84
N TRP A 23 -0.33 37.41 7.63
CA TRP A 23 -1.62 36.71 7.52
C TRP A 23 -2.17 36.68 6.08
N LYS A 24 -1.94 37.74 5.28
CA LYS A 24 -2.32 37.80 3.86
C LYS A 24 -1.68 36.68 3.02
N ARG A 25 -0.42 36.32 3.30
CA ARG A 25 0.28 35.21 2.62
C ARG A 25 -0.25 33.85 3.06
N MET A 26 -0.55 33.71 4.35
CA MET A 26 -1.18 32.48 4.86
C MET A 26 -2.56 32.28 4.24
N ALA A 27 -3.38 33.34 4.17
CA ALA A 27 -4.67 33.32 3.49
C ALA A 27 -4.52 32.96 2.01
N ALA A 28 -3.54 33.55 1.31
CA ALA A 28 -3.25 33.19 -0.08
C ALA A 28 -2.84 31.71 -0.24
N ALA A 29 -2.03 31.17 0.68
CA ALA A 29 -1.64 29.77 0.66
C ALA A 29 -2.85 28.84 0.87
N VAL A 30 -3.76 29.18 1.79
CA VAL A 30 -5.03 28.46 1.99
C VAL A 30 -5.87 28.49 0.71
N VAL A 31 -6.00 29.64 0.06
CA VAL A 31 -6.71 29.76 -1.23
C VAL A 31 -6.07 28.87 -2.29
N VAL A 32 -4.75 28.84 -2.41
CA VAL A 32 -4.04 27.94 -3.34
C VAL A 32 -4.38 26.47 -3.05
N VAL A 33 -4.36 26.05 -1.78
CA VAL A 33 -4.73 24.68 -1.39
C VAL A 33 -6.17 24.38 -1.81
N LEU A 34 -7.12 25.26 -1.49
CA LEU A 34 -8.52 25.07 -1.85
C LEU A 34 -8.74 24.99 -3.36
N VAL A 35 -8.10 25.87 -4.14
CA VAL A 35 -8.18 25.85 -5.61
C VAL A 35 -7.62 24.55 -6.16
N VAL A 36 -6.46 24.11 -5.70
CA VAL A 36 -5.82 22.86 -6.17
C VAL A 36 -6.66 21.64 -5.78
N LEU A 37 -7.16 21.58 -4.55
CA LEU A 37 -8.04 20.47 -4.12
C LEU A 37 -9.33 20.44 -4.94
N THR A 38 -9.96 21.60 -5.17
CA THR A 38 -11.19 21.71 -5.96
C THR A 38 -10.93 21.29 -7.41
N ALA A 39 -9.87 21.81 -8.04
CA ALA A 39 -9.49 21.43 -9.40
C ALA A 39 -9.23 19.92 -9.51
N ARG A 40 -8.53 19.32 -8.54
CA ARG A 40 -8.27 17.88 -8.52
C ARG A 40 -9.54 17.04 -8.31
N ALA A 41 -10.49 17.54 -7.54
CA ALA A 41 -11.75 16.84 -7.27
C ALA A 41 -12.67 16.77 -8.50
N VAL A 42 -12.60 17.76 -9.39
CA VAL A 42 -13.43 17.80 -10.61
C VAL A 42 -12.77 17.16 -11.85
N LEU A 43 -11.46 16.88 -11.81
CA LEU A 43 -10.77 16.23 -12.92
C LEU A 43 -11.26 14.79 -13.10
N PRO A 44 -11.69 14.38 -14.31
CA PRO A 44 -12.09 13.01 -14.59
C PRO A 44 -10.97 12.01 -14.29
N ARG A 45 -11.34 10.86 -13.73
CA ARG A 45 -10.44 9.73 -13.42
C ARG A 45 -11.11 8.42 -13.78
N ALA A 46 -10.33 7.34 -13.86
CA ALA A 46 -10.88 6.02 -14.17
C ALA A 46 -11.87 5.54 -13.09
N ASP A 47 -11.66 5.88 -11.82
CA ASP A 47 -12.61 5.65 -10.71
C ASP A 47 -13.11 4.19 -10.61
N ILE A 48 -12.24 3.22 -10.89
CA ILE A 48 -12.59 1.79 -10.89
C ILE A 48 -12.77 1.33 -9.44
N ALA A 49 -13.89 0.70 -9.13
CA ALA A 49 -14.06 0.09 -7.81
C ALA A 49 -13.33 -1.25 -7.77
N GLU A 50 -12.40 -1.39 -6.82
CA GLU A 50 -11.62 -2.59 -6.63
C GLU A 50 -12.10 -3.33 -5.38
N GLY A 51 -12.43 -4.61 -5.54
CA GLY A 51 -12.58 -5.55 -4.45
C GLY A 51 -11.44 -6.54 -4.47
N HIS A 52 -10.88 -6.88 -3.31
CA HIS A 52 -9.80 -7.86 -3.23
C HIS A 52 -9.80 -8.56 -1.88
N ASN A 53 -9.25 -9.76 -1.87
CA ASN A 53 -8.90 -10.44 -0.63
C ASN A 53 -7.88 -11.54 -0.92
N ILE A 54 -7.44 -12.18 0.14
CA ILE A 54 -6.72 -13.44 0.05
C ILE A 54 -7.63 -14.55 -0.48
N PHE A 55 -7.05 -15.53 -1.18
CA PHE A 55 -7.76 -16.70 -1.68
C PHE A 55 -7.31 -17.94 -0.93
N LEU A 56 -8.10 -18.40 0.04
CA LEU A 56 -7.82 -19.60 0.81
C LEU A 56 -9.11 -20.39 0.92
N VAL A 57 -9.04 -21.67 0.59
CA VAL A 57 -10.19 -22.57 0.63
C VAL A 57 -10.20 -23.30 1.97
N TYR A 58 -11.32 -23.22 2.68
CA TYR A 58 -11.55 -23.90 3.97
C TYR A 58 -12.61 -24.99 3.85
N ASP A 59 -12.64 -25.92 4.81
CA ASP A 59 -13.63 -27.01 4.88
C ASP A 59 -14.99 -26.58 5.47
N ALA A 60 -15.09 -25.38 6.05
CA ALA A 60 -16.31 -24.76 6.58
C ALA A 60 -16.96 -23.84 5.52
N PRO A 61 -18.23 -23.37 5.70
CA PRO A 61 -18.86 -22.44 4.75
C PRO A 61 -17.96 -21.24 4.51
N ASP A 62 -17.43 -21.15 3.29
CA ASP A 62 -16.38 -20.20 2.94
C ASP A 62 -17.04 -18.90 2.46
N VAL A 63 -16.56 -17.75 2.94
CA VAL A 63 -17.00 -16.45 2.43
C VAL A 63 -16.76 -16.35 0.91
N LEU A 64 -15.78 -17.08 0.38
CA LEU A 64 -15.50 -17.17 -1.05
C LEU A 64 -16.62 -17.83 -1.86
N GLU A 65 -17.55 -18.58 -1.24
CA GLU A 65 -18.75 -19.10 -1.92
C GLU A 65 -19.70 -17.98 -2.37
N GLN A 66 -19.53 -16.76 -1.85
CA GLN A 66 -20.25 -15.56 -2.31
C GLN A 66 -19.69 -15.00 -3.64
N LEU A 67 -18.53 -15.49 -4.10
CA LEU A 67 -18.03 -15.19 -5.45
C LEU A 67 -18.97 -15.80 -6.51
N PRO A 68 -18.94 -15.29 -7.76
CA PRO A 68 -19.71 -15.91 -8.82
C PRO A 68 -19.37 -17.40 -8.96
N PRO A 69 -20.35 -18.32 -9.04
CA PRO A 69 -20.09 -19.77 -8.95
C PRO A 69 -19.06 -20.28 -9.96
N GLN A 70 -19.11 -19.79 -11.20
CA GLN A 70 -18.15 -20.13 -12.26
C GLN A 70 -16.71 -19.70 -11.91
N VAL A 71 -16.56 -18.51 -11.32
CA VAL A 71 -15.26 -17.95 -10.92
C VAL A 71 -14.71 -18.75 -9.74
N TYR A 72 -15.52 -18.95 -8.70
CA TYR A 72 -15.12 -19.70 -7.51
C TYR A 72 -14.71 -21.13 -7.85
N ALA A 73 -15.52 -21.87 -8.63
CA ALA A 73 -15.20 -23.24 -9.00
C ALA A 73 -13.87 -23.36 -9.74
N SER A 74 -13.59 -22.45 -10.67
CA SER A 74 -12.33 -22.44 -11.42
C SER A 74 -11.12 -22.10 -10.55
N TRP A 75 -11.25 -21.13 -9.63
CA TRP A 75 -10.17 -20.74 -8.73
C TRP A 75 -9.92 -21.77 -7.64
N LYS A 76 -10.97 -22.37 -7.07
CA LYS A 76 -10.88 -23.47 -6.11
C LYS A 76 -10.13 -24.66 -6.72
N ALA A 77 -10.48 -25.08 -7.93
CA ALA A 77 -9.79 -26.17 -8.62
C ALA A 77 -8.29 -25.87 -8.85
N GLN A 78 -7.95 -24.64 -9.22
CA GLN A 78 -6.54 -24.23 -9.35
C GLN A 78 -5.80 -24.22 -8.00
N PHE A 79 -6.45 -23.69 -6.97
CA PHE A 79 -5.89 -23.65 -5.63
C PHE A 79 -5.64 -25.05 -5.09
N GLU A 80 -6.62 -25.96 -5.16
CA GLU A 80 -6.47 -27.34 -4.68
C GLU A 80 -5.43 -28.14 -5.47
N ALA A 81 -5.28 -27.86 -6.78
CA ALA A 81 -4.23 -28.46 -7.58
C ALA A 81 -2.82 -27.98 -7.17
N MET A 82 -2.70 -26.72 -6.75
CA MET A 82 -1.43 -26.11 -6.37
C MET A 82 -1.09 -26.34 -4.89
N TYR A 83 -2.11 -26.37 -4.03
CA TYR A 83 -2.03 -26.56 -2.58
C TYR A 83 -2.93 -27.74 -2.16
N PRO A 84 -2.55 -28.98 -2.52
CA PRO A 84 -3.33 -30.15 -2.13
C PRO A 84 -3.28 -30.34 -0.61
N ALA A 85 -4.33 -30.91 -0.02
CA ALA A 85 -4.39 -31.19 1.42
C ALA A 85 -3.25 -32.12 1.92
N SER A 86 -2.61 -32.87 1.02
CA SER A 86 -1.44 -33.70 1.31
C SER A 86 -0.13 -32.92 1.41
N LEU A 87 -0.11 -31.63 1.06
CA LEU A 87 1.07 -30.79 1.13
C LEU A 87 1.50 -30.63 2.60
N PRO A 88 2.76 -30.91 2.97
CA PRO A 88 3.23 -30.78 4.34
C PRO A 88 3.26 -29.29 4.72
N LEU A 89 2.22 -28.85 5.43
CA LEU A 89 2.17 -27.54 6.06
C LEU A 89 2.52 -27.64 7.55
N ARG A 90 2.93 -26.51 8.12
CA ARG A 90 3.22 -26.41 9.55
C ARG A 90 1.94 -26.66 10.37
N GLY A 91 2.12 -27.13 11.61
CA GLY A 91 1.04 -27.49 12.56
C GLY A 91 0.01 -26.39 12.87
N ASP A 92 0.31 -25.17 12.50
CA ASP A 92 -0.43 -23.93 12.77
C ASP A 92 -0.84 -23.21 11.48
N SER A 93 -0.81 -23.92 10.35
CA SER A 93 -1.23 -23.42 9.04
C SER A 93 -2.75 -23.42 8.85
N PHE A 94 -3.21 -22.72 7.81
CA PHE A 94 -4.61 -22.60 7.43
C PHE A 94 -5.37 -23.93 7.24
N HIS A 95 -4.69 -25.01 6.83
CA HIS A 95 -5.31 -26.33 6.68
C HIS A 95 -5.60 -27.00 8.04
N GLN A 96 -4.88 -26.66 9.11
CA GLN A 96 -5.08 -27.27 10.42
C GLN A 96 -6.07 -26.48 11.28
N THR A 97 -6.30 -25.21 10.97
CA THR A 97 -7.37 -24.42 11.58
C THR A 97 -8.72 -24.85 10.99
N GLN A 98 -9.50 -25.60 11.78
CA GLN A 98 -10.82 -26.13 11.36
C GLN A 98 -11.91 -25.04 11.23
N ALA A 99 -11.66 -23.82 11.73
CA ALA A 99 -12.58 -22.70 11.60
C ALA A 99 -12.07 -21.73 10.54
N ALA A 100 -12.89 -21.47 9.52
CA ALA A 100 -12.68 -20.34 8.63
C ALA A 100 -12.76 -19.05 9.47
N PRO A 101 -11.80 -18.12 9.35
CA PRO A 101 -11.89 -16.84 10.02
C PRO A 101 -13.11 -16.08 9.52
N VAL A 102 -13.78 -15.35 10.41
CA VAL A 102 -14.92 -14.52 10.03
C VAL A 102 -14.39 -13.29 9.31
N MET A 103 -14.28 -13.39 7.98
CA MET A 103 -13.79 -12.32 7.12
C MET A 103 -14.90 -11.82 6.19
N PRO A 104 -14.94 -10.52 5.88
CA PRO A 104 -15.74 -10.04 4.77
C PRO A 104 -15.19 -10.56 3.45
N LEU A 105 -16.05 -10.69 2.43
CA LEU A 105 -15.63 -11.10 1.09
C LEU A 105 -14.52 -10.18 0.56
N TYR A 106 -14.69 -8.87 0.72
CA TYR A 106 -13.71 -7.85 0.34
C TYR A 106 -12.99 -7.32 1.57
N ALA A 107 -11.65 -7.38 1.56
CA ALA A 107 -10.85 -6.78 2.61
C ALA A 107 -10.92 -5.26 2.52
N TRP A 108 -10.99 -4.56 3.67
CA TRP A 108 -10.82 -3.11 3.71
C TRP A 108 -9.42 -2.72 3.17
N SER A 109 -9.19 -1.52 2.67
CA SER A 109 -7.83 -1.05 2.35
C SER A 109 -7.59 0.33 2.94
N ALA A 110 -6.36 0.57 3.42
CA ALA A 110 -5.99 1.89 3.92
C ALA A 110 -6.00 2.96 2.82
N ASP A 111 -5.93 2.56 1.55
CA ASP A 111 -6.11 3.48 0.42
C ASP A 111 -7.52 4.08 0.34
N ALA A 112 -8.51 3.47 1.02
CA ALA A 112 -9.89 3.95 1.05
C ALA A 112 -10.18 4.98 2.16
N VAL A 113 -9.21 5.30 3.04
CA VAL A 113 -9.43 6.20 4.20
C VAL A 113 -10.01 7.55 3.78
N TRP A 114 -9.50 8.15 2.71
CA TRP A 114 -9.96 9.46 2.22
C TRP A 114 -10.93 9.37 1.05
N ARG A 115 -11.18 8.17 0.55
CA ARG A 115 -12.03 7.91 -0.61
C ARG A 115 -12.86 6.66 -0.32
N PRO A 116 -14.03 6.84 0.32
CA PRO A 116 -14.93 5.73 0.64
C PRO A 116 -15.17 4.87 -0.59
N ALA A 117 -15.09 3.55 -0.42
CA ALA A 117 -15.16 2.61 -1.53
C ALA A 117 -16.34 1.64 -1.35
N LYS A 118 -16.92 1.22 -2.47
CA LYS A 118 -17.99 0.21 -2.52
C LYS A 118 -17.52 -1.17 -2.04
N TYR A 119 -16.25 -1.49 -2.29
CA TYR A 119 -15.61 -2.77 -1.96
C TYR A 119 -14.37 -2.53 -1.09
N SER A 120 -13.17 -2.77 -1.61
CA SER A 120 -11.91 -2.61 -0.87
C SER A 120 -11.32 -1.21 -0.98
N ARG A 121 -11.23 -0.66 -2.21
CA ARG A 121 -10.77 0.70 -2.52
C ARG A 121 -11.27 1.18 -3.88
N GLN A 122 -11.10 2.47 -4.18
CA GLN A 122 -11.26 3.03 -5.52
C GLN A 122 -9.88 3.29 -6.14
N VAL A 123 -9.68 2.90 -7.40
CA VAL A 123 -8.40 3.00 -8.09
C VAL A 123 -8.53 3.77 -9.41
N ASP A 124 -7.58 4.68 -9.63
CA ASP A 124 -7.44 5.40 -10.90
C ASP A 124 -6.32 4.81 -11.78
N ARG A 125 -5.53 3.89 -11.21
CA ARG A 125 -4.41 3.19 -11.85
C ARG A 125 -4.30 1.79 -11.27
N ILE A 126 -3.95 0.84 -12.11
CA ILE A 126 -3.62 -0.52 -11.71
C ILE A 126 -2.27 -0.83 -12.34
N SER A 127 -1.32 -1.31 -11.54
CA SER A 127 0.01 -1.68 -12.02
C SER A 127 0.72 -2.45 -10.92
N PHE A 128 0.71 -3.78 -11.01
CA PHE A 128 1.46 -4.63 -10.11
C PHE A 128 1.93 -5.90 -10.81
N THR A 129 2.95 -6.51 -10.24
CA THR A 129 3.47 -7.81 -10.65
C THR A 129 3.70 -8.77 -9.48
N SER A 130 3.38 -8.32 -8.27
CA SER A 130 3.54 -9.06 -7.01
C SER A 130 2.47 -8.62 -6.01
N LEU A 131 2.26 -9.40 -4.96
CA LEU A 131 1.37 -9.04 -3.84
C LEU A 131 1.84 -7.75 -3.13
N ALA A 132 3.17 -7.57 -3.01
CA ALA A 132 3.77 -6.38 -2.43
C ALA A 132 3.53 -5.12 -3.29
N GLY A 133 3.64 -5.25 -4.62
CA GLY A 133 3.34 -4.19 -5.58
C GLY A 133 1.83 -3.88 -5.67
N PHE A 134 0.98 -4.90 -5.50
CA PHE A 134 -0.48 -4.75 -5.42
C PHE A 134 -0.92 -3.95 -4.18
N ARG A 135 -0.10 -4.00 -3.11
CA ARG A 135 -0.39 -3.37 -1.82
C ARG A 135 -1.60 -4.00 -1.13
N GLY A 136 -1.68 -5.33 -1.19
CA GLY A 136 -2.75 -6.12 -0.57
C GLY A 136 -2.62 -6.13 0.95
N GLY A 137 -3.14 -5.10 1.61
CA GLY A 137 -2.97 -4.92 3.06
C GLY A 137 -3.54 -6.07 3.93
N PHE A 138 -4.43 -6.90 3.38
CA PHE A 138 -4.90 -8.13 4.01
C PHE A 138 -3.77 -9.14 4.29
N ALA A 139 -2.68 -9.10 3.52
CA ALA A 139 -1.55 -10.02 3.70
C ALA A 139 -0.88 -9.81 5.07
N ASN A 140 -0.87 -8.57 5.56
CA ASN A 140 -0.35 -8.20 6.89
C ASN A 140 -1.46 -8.11 7.96
N GLY A 141 -2.68 -8.53 7.63
CA GLY A 141 -3.76 -8.67 8.59
C GLY A 141 -3.62 -9.91 9.45
N THR A 142 -4.25 -9.91 10.61
CA THR A 142 -4.47 -11.13 11.38
C THR A 142 -5.85 -11.67 11.05
N MET A 143 -5.92 -12.97 10.81
CA MET A 143 -7.19 -13.68 10.69
C MET A 143 -7.57 -14.13 12.11
N GLY A 144 -8.53 -13.44 12.71
CA GLY A 144 -9.04 -13.78 14.04
C GLY A 144 -10.21 -14.76 13.99
N ASP A 145 -10.38 -15.53 15.06
CA ASP A 145 -11.66 -16.13 15.40
C ASP A 145 -12.61 -15.07 15.96
N ALA A 146 -13.90 -15.40 16.07
CA ALA A 146 -14.94 -14.52 16.64
C ALA A 146 -14.68 -14.16 18.12
N ALA A 147 -13.70 -14.79 18.78
CA ALA A 147 -13.33 -14.55 20.17
C ALA A 147 -12.20 -13.53 20.34
N GLY A 148 -11.62 -13.01 19.25
CA GLY A 148 -10.52 -12.04 19.31
C GLY A 148 -9.20 -12.66 19.79
N THR A 149 -9.09 -13.99 19.79
CA THR A 149 -7.84 -14.67 20.11
C THR A 149 -6.96 -14.60 18.88
N VAL A 150 -6.12 -13.56 18.84
CA VAL A 150 -5.23 -13.29 17.73
C VAL A 150 -4.30 -14.49 17.56
N ALA A 151 -4.36 -15.18 16.42
CA ALA A 151 -3.28 -16.06 15.96
C ALA A 151 -2.61 -15.44 14.70
N PRO A 152 -1.81 -14.37 14.84
CA PRO A 152 -1.23 -13.62 13.72
C PRO A 152 -0.15 -14.37 12.96
N HIS A 153 0.65 -15.17 13.67
CA HIS A 153 2.07 -15.25 13.32
C HIS A 153 2.41 -16.42 12.41
N ASN A 154 1.64 -17.51 12.41
CA ASN A 154 2.08 -18.76 11.77
C ASN A 154 1.12 -19.29 10.70
N PHE A 155 0.09 -18.52 10.37
CA PHE A 155 -0.93 -18.91 9.39
C PHE A 155 -0.34 -19.29 8.01
N PHE A 156 0.72 -18.56 7.61
CA PHE A 156 1.53 -18.84 6.42
C PHE A 156 2.79 -19.62 6.81
N GLY A 157 2.59 -20.85 7.29
CA GLY A 157 3.64 -21.75 7.73
C GLY A 157 3.86 -22.92 6.76
N GLY A 158 5.09 -23.43 6.69
CA GLY A 158 5.45 -24.55 5.82
C GLY A 158 5.78 -24.07 4.41
N ARG A 159 5.06 -24.58 3.40
CA ARG A 159 5.30 -24.25 1.98
C ARG A 159 4.46 -23.08 1.45
N MET A 160 3.66 -22.42 2.28
CA MET A 160 2.96 -21.20 1.89
C MET A 160 3.61 -20.01 2.61
N TYR A 161 4.26 -19.14 1.85
CA TYR A 161 4.82 -17.90 2.37
C TYR A 161 3.81 -16.76 2.22
N ARG A 162 3.78 -15.85 3.19
CA ARG A 162 2.83 -14.72 3.18
C ARG A 162 3.09 -13.77 2.02
N GLU A 163 4.36 -13.60 1.67
CA GLU A 163 4.85 -12.76 0.58
C GLU A 163 4.36 -13.23 -0.79
N THR A 164 4.02 -14.52 -0.90
CA THR A 164 3.52 -15.18 -2.10
C THR A 164 2.12 -15.78 -1.88
N ALA A 165 1.40 -15.30 -0.86
CA ALA A 165 0.08 -15.79 -0.51
C ALA A 165 -0.88 -15.64 -1.71
N PRO A 166 -1.68 -16.67 -2.03
CA PRO A 166 -2.70 -16.58 -3.05
C PRO A 166 -3.70 -15.46 -2.77
N PHE A 167 -4.02 -14.67 -3.78
CA PHE A 167 -4.98 -13.59 -3.64
C PHE A 167 -5.77 -13.39 -4.91
N TRP A 168 -6.86 -12.64 -4.79
CA TRP A 168 -7.72 -12.32 -5.90
C TRP A 168 -8.14 -10.86 -5.89
N VAL A 169 -8.52 -10.40 -7.08
CA VAL A 169 -9.01 -9.05 -7.33
C VAL A 169 -10.26 -9.11 -8.19
N MET A 170 -11.10 -8.10 -8.02
CA MET A 170 -12.27 -7.81 -8.82
C MET A 170 -12.26 -6.32 -9.12
N TYR A 171 -12.44 -5.98 -10.38
CA TYR A 171 -12.56 -4.62 -10.86
C TYR A 171 -13.93 -4.39 -11.46
N GLU A 172 -14.72 -3.48 -10.88
CA GLU A 172 -15.95 -2.97 -11.49
C GLU A 172 -15.61 -1.75 -12.34
N LEU A 173 -15.74 -1.92 -13.65
CA LEU A 173 -15.37 -0.92 -14.65
C LEU A 173 -16.39 0.23 -14.66
N THR A 174 -15.96 1.43 -15.02
CA THR A 174 -16.83 2.62 -15.02
C THR A 174 -16.96 3.20 -16.42
N PRO A 175 -17.96 4.06 -16.67
CA PRO A 175 -18.03 4.82 -17.91
C PRO A 175 -16.77 5.66 -18.16
N ALA A 176 -16.09 6.11 -17.10
CA ALA A 176 -14.89 6.93 -17.23
C ALA A 176 -13.66 6.12 -17.67
N SER A 177 -13.60 4.81 -17.39
CA SER A 177 -12.48 3.97 -17.80
C SER A 177 -12.53 3.53 -19.27
N VAL A 178 -13.63 3.78 -19.99
CA VAL A 178 -13.80 3.45 -21.41
C VAL A 178 -12.67 4.01 -22.28
N GLY A 179 -12.18 3.18 -23.20
CA GLY A 179 -11.05 3.50 -24.07
C GLY A 179 -9.68 3.31 -23.39
N SER A 180 -9.63 3.03 -22.09
CA SER A 180 -8.43 2.47 -21.44
C SER A 180 -8.32 0.97 -21.77
N ARG A 181 -7.15 0.37 -21.52
CA ARG A 181 -6.93 -1.05 -21.77
C ARG A 181 -6.48 -1.73 -20.49
N LEU A 182 -7.12 -2.84 -20.14
CA LEU A 182 -6.63 -3.72 -19.09
C LEU A 182 -5.67 -4.71 -19.72
N ARG A 183 -4.46 -4.82 -19.15
CA ARG A 183 -3.41 -5.71 -19.60
C ARG A 183 -3.03 -6.67 -18.50
N TRP A 184 -3.00 -7.97 -18.78
CA TRP A 184 -2.71 -8.98 -17.77
C TRP A 184 -2.00 -10.18 -18.38
N LYS A 185 -1.40 -10.99 -17.50
CA LYS A 185 -0.91 -12.34 -17.80
C LYS A 185 -1.73 -13.33 -16.96
N GLY A 186 -2.05 -14.49 -17.54
CA GLY A 186 -2.85 -15.52 -16.87
C GLY A 186 -4.34 -15.41 -17.17
N ARG A 187 -5.16 -15.89 -16.23
CA ARG A 187 -6.61 -16.08 -16.40
C ARG A 187 -7.40 -14.95 -15.76
N VAL A 188 -8.36 -14.41 -16.51
CA VAL A 188 -9.40 -13.51 -15.98
C VAL A 188 -10.79 -14.00 -16.36
N PHE A 189 -11.76 -13.59 -15.56
CA PHE A 189 -13.18 -13.77 -15.84
C PHE A 189 -13.82 -12.41 -16.07
N TRP A 190 -14.28 -12.17 -17.29
CA TRP A 190 -14.89 -10.91 -17.72
C TRP A 190 -16.40 -11.07 -17.80
N GLU A 191 -17.16 -10.28 -17.04
CA GLU A 191 -18.63 -10.36 -17.01
C GLU A 191 -19.24 -10.02 -18.38
N ARG A 192 -20.29 -10.74 -18.77
CA ARG A 192 -21.03 -10.53 -20.03
C ARG A 192 -22.33 -9.74 -19.82
N ALA A 193 -22.86 -9.15 -20.89
CA ALA A 193 -24.10 -8.37 -20.86
C ALA A 193 -25.33 -9.11 -20.30
N GLY A 194 -25.40 -10.43 -20.50
CA GLY A 194 -26.50 -11.28 -20.00
C GLY A 194 -26.25 -11.92 -18.64
N GLY A 195 -25.21 -11.46 -17.92
CA GLY A 195 -24.66 -12.18 -16.77
C GLY A 195 -23.73 -13.33 -17.18
N GLY A 196 -23.13 -13.98 -16.18
CA GLY A 196 -22.08 -14.97 -16.39
C GLY A 196 -20.75 -14.37 -16.84
N PHE A 197 -19.74 -15.22 -17.04
CA PHE A 197 -18.37 -14.78 -17.28
C PHE A 197 -17.74 -15.45 -18.51
N GLU A 198 -17.06 -14.63 -19.31
CA GLU A 198 -16.10 -15.06 -20.30
C GLU A 198 -14.75 -15.33 -19.62
N GLU A 199 -14.25 -16.55 -19.74
CA GLU A 199 -12.88 -16.85 -19.31
C GLU A 199 -11.90 -16.48 -20.44
N ILE A 200 -10.91 -15.66 -20.11
CA ILE A 200 -9.87 -15.22 -21.05
C ILE A 200 -8.52 -15.53 -20.44
N VAL A 201 -7.67 -16.23 -21.20
CA VAL A 201 -6.35 -16.67 -20.74
C VAL A 201 -5.28 -16.15 -21.69
N HIS A 202 -4.31 -15.43 -21.13
CA HIS A 202 -3.15 -14.95 -21.88
C HIS A 202 -1.86 -15.57 -21.34
N ALA A 203 -1.10 -16.24 -22.21
CA ALA A 203 0.19 -16.84 -21.83
C ALA A 203 1.29 -15.78 -21.59
N ALA A 204 1.16 -14.62 -22.23
CA ALA A 204 2.02 -13.45 -22.07
C ALA A 204 1.17 -12.18 -21.79
N PRO A 205 1.77 -11.07 -21.34
CA PRO A 205 1.03 -9.82 -21.09
C PRO A 205 0.32 -9.26 -22.33
N GLU A 206 -0.99 -9.50 -22.42
CA GLU A 206 -1.88 -9.03 -23.49
C GLU A 206 -2.99 -8.14 -22.92
N ALA A 207 -3.63 -7.34 -23.79
CA ALA A 207 -4.53 -6.27 -23.37
C ALA A 207 -5.88 -6.32 -24.08
N ARG A 208 -6.96 -6.12 -23.30
CA ARG A 208 -8.33 -5.88 -23.78
C ARG A 208 -8.72 -4.42 -23.53
N THR A 209 -9.23 -3.77 -24.57
CA THR A 209 -9.78 -2.41 -24.46
C THR A 209 -11.12 -2.46 -23.73
N ILE A 210 -11.34 -1.54 -22.81
CA ILE A 210 -12.62 -1.35 -22.12
C ILE A 210 -13.58 -0.65 -23.08
N ALA A 211 -14.61 -1.37 -23.53
CA ALA A 211 -15.66 -0.83 -24.38
C ALA A 211 -16.74 -0.11 -23.55
N SER A 212 -17.57 0.72 -24.20
CA SER A 212 -18.68 1.40 -23.53
C SER A 212 -19.66 0.43 -22.86
N GLU A 213 -19.86 -0.73 -23.49
CA GLU A 213 -20.72 -1.79 -22.97
C GLU A 213 -20.16 -2.48 -21.72
N ASP A 214 -18.86 -2.36 -21.45
CA ASP A 214 -18.20 -2.93 -20.27
C ASP A 214 -18.41 -2.08 -19.01
N ALA A 215 -18.97 -0.88 -19.12
CA ALA A 215 -19.26 -0.04 -17.97
C ALA A 215 -20.23 -0.74 -16.99
N GLY A 216 -19.87 -0.79 -15.71
CA GLY A 216 -20.58 -1.50 -14.65
C GLY A 216 -20.30 -3.01 -14.60
N ARG A 217 -19.56 -3.57 -15.57
CA ARG A 217 -19.19 -4.99 -15.59
C ARG A 217 -17.98 -5.25 -14.69
N ARG A 218 -17.90 -6.48 -14.18
CA ARG A 218 -16.84 -6.92 -13.27
C ARG A 218 -15.82 -7.80 -14.00
N VAL A 219 -14.55 -7.57 -13.68
CA VAL A 219 -13.41 -8.38 -14.13
C VAL A 219 -12.75 -9.01 -12.92
N TYR A 220 -12.72 -10.33 -12.85
CA TYR A 220 -12.13 -11.09 -11.76
C TYR A 220 -10.80 -11.71 -12.19
N ALA A 221 -9.78 -11.63 -11.34
CA ALA A 221 -8.51 -12.31 -11.52
C ALA A 221 -8.01 -12.90 -10.20
N ALA A 222 -7.37 -14.07 -10.25
CA ALA A 222 -6.70 -14.68 -9.10
C ALA A 222 -5.24 -14.97 -9.44
N PHE A 223 -4.41 -14.86 -8.42
CA PHE A 223 -2.97 -14.93 -8.52
C PHE A 223 -2.47 -15.99 -7.53
N PHE A 224 -1.87 -17.04 -8.09
CA PHE A 224 -1.36 -18.18 -7.34
C PHE A 224 0.14 -18.29 -7.57
N SER A 225 0.90 -18.58 -6.50
CA SER A 225 2.36 -18.77 -6.55
C SER A 225 2.73 -20.22 -6.26
N VAL A 226 3.82 -20.69 -6.85
CA VAL A 226 4.27 -22.07 -6.63
C VAL A 226 4.58 -22.27 -5.14
N PRO A 227 4.08 -23.34 -4.49
CA PRO A 227 4.35 -23.59 -3.08
C PRO A 227 5.83 -23.77 -2.83
N GLY A 228 6.33 -23.15 -1.75
CA GLY A 228 7.73 -23.21 -1.36
C GLY A 228 8.64 -22.21 -2.09
N ALA A 229 8.13 -21.45 -3.06
CA ALA A 229 8.89 -20.35 -3.65
C ALA A 229 8.82 -19.11 -2.74
N PRO A 230 9.96 -18.63 -2.20
CA PRO A 230 10.00 -17.31 -1.56
C PRO A 230 9.75 -16.22 -2.60
N SER A 231 9.39 -15.01 -2.16
CA SER A 231 9.05 -13.89 -3.06
C SER A 231 10.13 -13.50 -4.05
N PHE A 232 11.39 -13.81 -3.79
CA PHE A 232 12.51 -13.51 -4.70
C PHE A 232 12.64 -14.50 -5.86
N ASP A 233 12.03 -15.68 -5.73
CA ASP A 233 12.06 -16.74 -6.74
C ASP A 233 10.81 -16.71 -7.63
N VAL A 234 9.83 -15.86 -7.30
CA VAL A 234 8.64 -15.63 -8.13
C VAL A 234 9.05 -14.79 -9.34
N PRO A 235 8.85 -15.27 -10.58
CA PRO A 235 9.12 -14.50 -11.78
C PRO A 235 8.46 -13.12 -11.73
N ALA A 236 9.22 -12.09 -12.09
CA ALA A 236 8.80 -10.69 -11.96
C ALA A 236 7.54 -10.32 -12.77
N ASP A 237 7.05 -11.20 -13.64
CA ASP A 237 5.84 -11.03 -14.45
C ASP A 237 4.70 -11.99 -14.07
N GLN A 238 4.86 -12.84 -13.03
CA GLN A 238 3.89 -13.88 -12.70
C GLN A 238 2.51 -13.31 -12.35
N HIS A 239 2.45 -12.21 -11.59
CA HIS A 239 1.18 -11.55 -11.22
C HIS A 239 0.96 -10.25 -11.99
N TYR A 240 1.37 -10.19 -13.26
CA TYR A 240 1.27 -8.96 -14.06
C TYR A 240 -0.19 -8.55 -14.31
N PHE A 241 -0.54 -7.34 -13.86
CA PHE A 241 -1.83 -6.69 -14.12
C PHE A 241 -1.66 -5.17 -14.17
N GLU A 242 -2.11 -4.55 -15.26
CA GLU A 242 -1.93 -3.12 -15.53
C GLU A 242 -3.15 -2.49 -16.20
N LEU A 243 -3.43 -1.23 -15.86
CA LEU A 243 -4.41 -0.39 -16.55
C LEU A 243 -3.66 0.66 -17.39
N GLU A 244 -3.66 0.46 -18.71
CA GLU A 244 -3.20 1.46 -19.67
C GLU A 244 -4.29 2.51 -19.87
N LEU A 245 -4.13 3.67 -19.23
CA LEU A 245 -5.11 4.76 -19.35
C LEU A 245 -5.26 5.24 -20.80
N SER A 246 -6.51 5.58 -21.17
CA SER A 246 -6.83 6.27 -22.41
C SER A 246 -6.02 7.57 -22.53
N PRO A 247 -5.76 8.08 -23.76
CA PRO A 247 -4.95 9.27 -23.96
C PRO A 247 -5.44 10.48 -23.14
N LEU A 248 -6.76 10.67 -23.06
CA LEU A 248 -7.38 11.73 -22.28
C LEU A 248 -7.11 11.58 -20.78
N LEU A 249 -7.41 10.41 -20.21
CA LEU A 249 -7.17 10.16 -18.77
C LEU A 249 -5.69 10.26 -18.42
N ARG A 250 -4.80 9.82 -19.30
CA ARG A 250 -3.35 9.94 -19.12
C ARG A 250 -2.94 11.41 -19.03
N TRP A 251 -3.43 12.25 -19.93
CA TRP A 251 -3.15 13.68 -19.93
C TRP A 251 -3.74 14.38 -18.69
N LEU A 252 -4.97 14.05 -18.31
CA LEU A 252 -5.60 14.57 -17.10
C LEU A 252 -4.85 14.15 -15.83
N ALA A 253 -4.35 12.92 -15.76
CA ALA A 253 -3.54 12.46 -14.64
C ALA A 253 -2.17 13.17 -14.56
N TRP A 254 -1.59 13.56 -15.71
CA TRP A 254 -0.41 14.43 -15.75
C TRP A 254 -0.73 15.85 -15.28
N LEU A 255 -1.83 16.42 -15.75
CA LEU A 255 -2.30 17.73 -15.31
C LEU A 255 -2.56 17.75 -13.79
N GLU A 256 -3.19 16.71 -13.25
CA GLU A 256 -3.42 16.56 -11.82
C GLU A 256 -2.11 16.57 -11.03
N ALA A 257 -1.10 15.84 -11.51
CA ALA A 257 0.23 15.80 -10.90
C ALA A 257 0.95 17.16 -10.95
N LEU A 258 0.83 17.88 -12.07
CA LEU A 258 1.38 19.22 -12.23
C LEU A 258 0.68 20.24 -11.33
N LEU A 259 -0.65 20.18 -11.21
CA LEU A 259 -1.42 21.03 -10.29
C LEU A 259 -1.01 20.78 -8.84
N ALA A 260 -0.86 19.51 -8.44
CA ALA A 260 -0.41 19.16 -7.10
C ALA A 260 1.01 19.69 -6.82
N LEU A 261 1.93 19.54 -7.77
CA LEU A 261 3.30 20.06 -7.65
C LEU A 261 3.33 21.59 -7.61
N GLY A 262 2.63 22.26 -8.52
CA GLY A 262 2.55 23.72 -8.57
C GLY A 262 1.92 24.31 -7.32
N GLY A 263 0.84 23.70 -6.83
CA GLY A 263 0.21 24.05 -5.55
C GLY A 263 1.16 23.92 -4.37
N TRP A 264 1.89 22.80 -4.30
CA TRP A 264 2.90 22.57 -3.28
C TRP A 264 3.99 23.65 -3.32
N VAL A 265 4.58 23.91 -4.50
CA VAL A 265 5.62 24.95 -4.66
C VAL A 265 5.10 26.33 -4.25
N ALA A 266 3.89 26.69 -4.67
CA ALA A 266 3.27 27.97 -4.34
C ALA A 266 3.02 28.13 -2.84
N VAL A 267 2.49 27.10 -2.15
CA VAL A 267 2.30 27.11 -0.70
C VAL A 267 3.63 27.32 0.01
N PHE A 268 4.68 26.60 -0.38
CA PHE A 268 6.00 26.75 0.22
C PHE A 268 6.61 28.14 -0.03
N ALA A 269 6.52 28.65 -1.26
CA ALA A 269 6.99 30.00 -1.59
C ALA A 269 6.27 31.11 -0.81
N LEU A 270 4.99 30.90 -0.49
CA LEU A 270 4.18 31.85 0.29
C LEU A 270 4.45 31.78 1.80
N THR A 271 4.77 30.60 2.33
CA THR A 271 4.78 30.35 3.78
C THR A 271 6.17 30.16 4.39
N VAL A 272 7.16 29.72 3.61
CA VAL A 272 8.48 29.32 4.13
C VAL A 272 9.59 30.07 3.39
N ARG A 273 10.48 30.73 4.13
CA ARG A 273 11.74 31.23 3.59
C ARG A 273 12.84 30.21 3.83
N VAL A 274 13.33 29.60 2.76
CA VAL A 274 14.33 28.53 2.84
C VAL A 274 15.74 29.13 2.74
N PRO A 275 16.57 29.07 3.80
CA PRO A 275 17.97 29.44 3.71
C PRO A 275 18.74 28.32 3.00
N TRP A 276 18.87 28.43 1.67
CA TRP A 276 19.45 27.39 0.80
C TRP A 276 20.81 26.87 1.28
N ARG A 277 21.65 27.73 1.88
CA ARG A 277 22.96 27.35 2.44
C ARG A 277 22.89 26.33 3.58
N ARG A 278 21.79 26.32 4.36
CA ARG A 278 21.55 25.36 5.46
C ARG A 278 20.73 24.17 4.97
N TYR A 279 19.75 24.44 4.11
CA TYR A 279 18.84 23.42 3.59
C TYR A 279 19.55 22.39 2.71
N LEU A 280 20.42 22.83 1.80
CA LEU A 280 21.02 21.93 0.81
C LEU A 280 21.91 20.83 1.44
N PRO A 281 22.82 21.13 2.40
CA PRO A 281 23.59 20.07 3.07
C PRO A 281 22.72 19.05 3.82
N VAL A 282 21.65 19.52 4.48
CA VAL A 282 20.70 18.66 5.21
C VAL A 282 19.91 17.76 4.24
N LEU A 283 19.44 18.33 3.13
CA LEU A 283 18.76 17.58 2.08
C LEU A 283 19.68 16.50 1.49
N LEU A 284 20.93 16.86 1.18
CA LEU A 284 21.92 15.93 0.63
C LEU A 284 22.27 14.81 1.62
N LEU A 285 22.36 15.11 2.92
CA LEU A 285 22.57 14.09 3.95
C LEU A 285 21.40 13.10 3.99
N CYS A 286 20.16 13.58 4.05
CA CYS A 286 18.98 12.71 4.10
C CYS A 286 18.81 11.91 2.81
N ALA A 287 19.05 12.55 1.66
CA ALA A 287 18.97 11.90 0.35
C ALA A 287 20.06 10.84 0.18
N GLY A 288 21.29 11.13 0.61
CA GLY A 288 22.40 10.17 0.62
C GLY A 288 22.12 8.99 1.54
N ALA A 289 21.66 9.25 2.77
CA ALA A 289 21.26 8.20 3.71
C ALA A 289 20.16 7.31 3.14
N TYR A 290 19.10 7.90 2.60
CA TYR A 290 18.03 7.15 1.96
C TYR A 290 18.55 6.32 0.78
N ALA A 291 19.39 6.89 -0.08
CA ALA A 291 19.94 6.18 -1.24
C ALA A 291 20.80 4.98 -0.82
N VAL A 292 21.64 5.15 0.20
CA VAL A 292 22.47 4.08 0.76
C VAL A 292 21.60 2.96 1.34
N MET A 293 20.65 3.30 2.23
CA MET A 293 19.76 2.30 2.84
C MET A 293 18.86 1.61 1.80
N ALA A 294 18.28 2.37 0.87
CA ALA A 294 17.48 1.79 -0.20
C ALA A 294 18.32 0.89 -1.12
N GLY A 295 19.58 1.25 -1.37
CA GLY A 295 20.54 0.43 -2.10
C GLY A 295 20.86 -0.87 -1.37
N TYR A 296 21.15 -0.81 -0.07
CA TYR A 296 21.36 -2.00 0.75
C TYR A 296 20.13 -2.92 0.76
N VAL A 297 18.94 -2.37 0.98
CA VAL A 297 17.69 -3.16 1.00
C VAL A 297 17.39 -3.75 -0.39
N ALA A 298 17.69 -3.02 -1.47
CA ALA A 298 17.49 -3.53 -2.83
C ALA A 298 18.49 -4.63 -3.21
N VAL A 299 19.78 -4.46 -2.88
CA VAL A 299 20.82 -5.42 -3.24
C VAL A 299 20.85 -6.62 -2.29
N GLY A 300 20.83 -6.36 -0.98
CA GLY A 300 20.95 -7.39 0.05
C GLY A 300 19.67 -8.17 0.29
N LEU A 301 18.51 -7.51 0.18
CA LEU A 301 17.22 -8.15 0.41
C LEU A 301 16.37 -8.29 -0.84
N GLY A 302 16.75 -7.75 -2.01
CA GLY A 302 15.88 -7.78 -3.20
C GLY A 302 14.60 -6.95 -3.04
N LYS A 303 14.51 -6.07 -2.03
CA LYS A 303 13.29 -5.32 -1.67
C LYS A 303 13.44 -3.83 -2.00
N PHE A 304 12.35 -3.12 -2.24
CA PHE A 304 12.37 -1.66 -2.42
C PHE A 304 11.75 -0.92 -1.25
N LEU A 305 12.58 -0.21 -0.48
CA LEU A 305 12.12 0.60 0.64
C LEU A 305 11.11 1.67 0.19
N GLY A 306 9.91 1.66 0.79
CA GLY A 306 8.87 2.67 0.60
C GLY A 306 8.11 2.64 -0.73
N ARG A 307 8.48 1.78 -1.69
CA ARG A 307 7.74 1.65 -2.97
C ARG A 307 6.63 0.60 -2.89
N GLU A 308 6.94 -0.54 -2.29
CA GLU A 308 6.03 -1.69 -2.19
C GLU A 308 5.54 -1.85 -0.75
N TYR A 309 4.40 -2.51 -0.59
CA TYR A 309 3.88 -2.90 0.73
C TYR A 309 4.20 -4.37 0.96
N MET A 310 5.44 -4.61 1.40
CA MET A 310 5.96 -5.95 1.66
C MET A 310 5.11 -6.69 2.71
N PRO A 311 4.58 -7.88 2.39
CA PRO A 311 4.05 -8.75 3.41
C PRO A 311 5.16 -9.16 4.38
N LEU A 312 4.91 -9.09 5.70
CA LEU A 312 5.90 -9.40 6.73
C LEU A 312 5.88 -10.90 7.02
N GLY A 313 7.03 -11.57 7.11
CA GLY A 313 7.07 -13.00 7.39
C GLY A 313 6.41 -13.42 8.72
N GLY A 314 6.18 -14.73 8.87
CA GLY A 314 5.69 -15.28 10.14
C GLY A 314 6.70 -15.13 11.29
N GLY A 315 6.20 -14.90 12.51
CA GLY A 315 7.05 -14.67 13.69
C GLY A 315 7.68 -13.27 13.83
N ASP A 316 7.37 -12.35 12.91
CA ASP A 316 7.79 -10.95 13.00
C ASP A 316 6.84 -10.16 13.92
N ASP A 317 7.35 -9.60 15.02
CA ASP A 317 6.60 -8.69 15.90
C ASP A 317 6.06 -7.48 15.14
N GLY A 318 6.73 -7.07 14.05
CA GLY A 318 6.30 -6.03 13.12
C GLY A 318 4.90 -6.26 12.56
N LEU A 319 4.51 -7.52 12.38
CA LEU A 319 3.17 -7.90 11.91
C LEU A 319 2.06 -7.43 12.86
N ALA A 320 2.27 -7.57 14.17
CA ALA A 320 1.28 -7.13 15.15
C ALA A 320 1.04 -5.62 15.04
N PHE A 321 2.12 -4.85 14.85
CA PHE A 321 2.02 -3.40 14.67
C PHE A 321 1.42 -2.99 13.32
N GLU A 322 1.65 -3.77 12.25
CA GLU A 322 0.93 -3.58 10.98
C GLU A 322 -0.56 -3.74 11.15
N PHE A 323 -0.97 -4.84 11.77
CA PHE A 323 -2.36 -5.18 12.01
C PHE A 323 -3.05 -4.12 12.88
N TYR A 324 -2.49 -3.81 14.05
CA TYR A 324 -3.09 -2.81 14.94
C TYR A 324 -3.11 -1.43 14.31
N GLY A 325 -2.06 -1.03 13.58
CA GLY A 325 -2.07 0.23 12.84
C GLY A 325 -3.17 0.28 11.78
N ARG A 326 -3.44 -0.84 11.11
CA ARG A 326 -4.54 -0.98 10.13
C ARG A 326 -5.90 -0.89 10.78
N LEU A 327 -6.07 -1.58 11.91
CA LEU A 327 -7.31 -1.56 12.69
C LEU A 327 -7.63 -0.15 13.18
N VAL A 328 -6.65 0.58 13.73
CA VAL A 328 -6.79 1.98 14.12
C VAL A 328 -7.21 2.85 12.93
N ALA A 329 -6.52 2.74 11.79
CA ALA A 329 -6.85 3.52 10.61
C ALA A 329 -8.27 3.21 10.08
N MET A 330 -8.69 1.95 10.14
CA MET A 330 -10.05 1.53 9.78
C MET A 330 -11.09 2.16 10.70
N HIS A 331 -10.92 2.08 12.02
CA HIS A 331 -11.82 2.73 12.99
C HIS A 331 -11.89 4.25 12.79
N LEU A 332 -10.74 4.91 12.56
CA LEU A 332 -10.69 6.34 12.24
C LEU A 332 -11.51 6.66 10.97
N SER A 333 -11.39 5.84 9.92
CA SER A 333 -12.14 6.05 8.67
C SER A 333 -13.66 5.92 8.84
N ARG A 334 -14.11 5.20 9.87
CA ARG A 334 -15.52 5.01 10.23
C ARG A 334 -16.04 6.04 11.25
N GLY A 335 -15.18 6.93 11.73
CA GLY A 335 -15.51 7.86 12.82
C GLY A 335 -15.58 7.22 14.20
N GLU A 336 -15.09 5.98 14.35
CA GLU A 336 -15.09 5.21 15.59
C GLU A 336 -13.88 5.60 16.46
N VAL A 337 -13.81 6.87 16.87
CA VAL A 337 -12.64 7.47 17.52
C VAL A 337 -12.22 6.74 18.80
N ILE A 338 -13.19 6.27 19.60
CA ILE A 338 -12.90 5.55 20.85
C ILE A 338 -12.21 4.22 20.57
N GLU A 339 -12.65 3.46 19.57
CA GLU A 339 -12.00 2.19 19.20
C GLU A 339 -10.63 2.43 18.58
N ALA A 340 -10.48 3.50 17.79
CA ALA A 340 -9.18 3.93 17.29
C ALA A 340 -8.20 4.28 18.43
N LEU A 341 -8.66 4.94 19.50
CA LEU A 341 -7.85 5.29 20.67
C LEU A 341 -7.56 4.11 21.60
N LYS A 342 -8.35 3.04 21.55
CA LYS A 342 -8.00 1.77 22.22
C LYS A 342 -6.86 1.09 21.48
N GLY A 343 -6.88 1.13 20.14
CA GLY A 343 -5.80 0.58 19.33
C GLY A 343 -5.81 -0.95 19.23
N GLY A 344 -7.00 -1.55 19.30
CA GLY A 344 -7.27 -2.98 19.11
C GLY A 344 -7.27 -3.84 20.38
N GLU A 345 -6.67 -3.36 21.46
CA GLU A 345 -6.62 -4.06 22.76
C GLU A 345 -6.38 -3.04 23.89
N ALA A 346 -6.49 -3.45 25.15
CA ALA A 346 -6.11 -2.57 26.25
C ALA A 346 -4.59 -2.28 26.23
N LEU A 347 -4.22 -1.00 26.41
CA LEU A 347 -2.91 -0.39 26.15
C LEU A 347 -1.66 -0.98 26.85
N TYR A 348 -1.76 -2.11 27.55
CA TYR A 348 -0.76 -2.59 28.51
C TYR A 348 0.15 -3.74 28.01
N TRP A 349 -0.17 -4.40 26.89
CA TRP A 349 0.61 -5.56 26.42
C TRP A 349 1.66 -5.23 25.35
N PHE A 350 1.28 -4.56 24.25
CA PHE A 350 2.24 -4.15 23.19
C PHE A 350 2.52 -2.64 23.19
N GLN A 351 3.75 -2.25 22.82
CA GLN A 351 4.20 -0.86 22.79
C GLN A 351 3.23 0.04 21.96
N PRO A 352 2.59 1.06 22.55
CA PRO A 352 1.55 1.82 21.85
C PRO A 352 2.14 2.72 20.75
N GLY A 353 3.39 3.18 20.86
CA GLY A 353 3.96 4.15 19.91
C GLY A 353 3.95 3.66 18.46
N LEU A 354 4.37 2.41 18.23
CA LEU A 354 4.55 1.90 16.87
C LEU A 354 3.21 1.63 16.17
N ARG A 355 2.17 1.13 16.86
CA ARG A 355 0.85 0.93 16.22
C ARG A 355 0.23 2.26 15.76
N TYR A 356 0.34 3.33 16.55
CA TYR A 356 -0.17 4.65 16.15
C TYR A 356 0.68 5.26 15.04
N PHE A 357 1.99 5.03 15.06
CA PHE A 357 2.85 5.40 13.93
C PHE A 357 2.42 4.72 12.63
N ARG A 358 2.18 3.39 12.66
CA ARG A 358 1.67 2.63 11.50
C ARG A 358 0.26 3.06 11.09
N ALA A 359 -0.58 3.49 12.04
CA ALA A 359 -1.90 4.03 11.75
C ALA A 359 -1.83 5.36 11.01
N VAL A 360 -0.99 6.29 11.48
CA VAL A 360 -0.74 7.59 10.81
C VAL A 360 -0.24 7.35 9.39
N GLU A 361 0.68 6.40 9.21
CA GLU A 361 1.14 6.03 7.88
C GLU A 361 0.00 5.57 6.98
N LYS A 362 -0.85 4.67 7.46
CA LYS A 362 -2.00 4.16 6.69
C LYS A 362 -3.01 5.24 6.35
N VAL A 363 -3.26 6.15 7.29
CA VAL A 363 -4.12 7.30 7.05
C VAL A 363 -3.56 8.16 5.92
N PHE A 364 -2.29 8.58 5.96
CA PHE A 364 -1.77 9.55 4.99
C PHE A 364 -1.23 8.94 3.68
N PHE A 365 -0.77 7.70 3.72
CA PHE A 365 -0.06 7.04 2.62
C PHE A 365 -0.69 5.71 2.20
N GLY A 366 -1.79 5.29 2.82
CA GLY A 366 -2.43 4.01 2.55
C GLY A 366 -1.55 2.82 2.93
N ASP A 367 -1.79 1.67 2.29
CA ASP A 367 -1.00 0.45 2.53
C ASP A 367 0.41 0.63 1.89
N THR A 368 1.33 1.32 2.56
CA THR A 368 2.74 1.53 2.15
C THR A 368 3.70 1.52 3.35
N TYR A 369 5.00 1.62 3.06
CA TYR A 369 6.08 1.90 4.01
C TYR A 369 6.73 3.27 3.77
N GLN A 370 5.98 4.22 3.20
CA GLN A 370 6.48 5.56 2.88
C GLN A 370 6.86 6.38 4.13
N LEU A 371 5.96 6.55 5.10
CA LEU A 371 6.27 7.31 6.31
C LEU A 371 7.42 6.68 7.09
N TYR A 372 7.45 5.35 7.16
CA TYR A 372 8.57 4.62 7.74
C TYR A 372 9.89 4.96 7.04
N ALA A 373 9.92 4.91 5.71
CA ALA A 373 11.09 5.25 4.93
C ALA A 373 11.52 6.72 5.11
N LEU A 374 10.56 7.64 5.28
CA LEU A 374 10.82 9.05 5.57
C LEU A 374 11.49 9.25 6.92
N VAL A 375 10.99 8.61 7.98
CA VAL A 375 11.57 8.72 9.33
C VAL A 375 12.97 8.12 9.35
N VAL A 376 13.15 6.95 8.76
CA VAL A 376 14.46 6.30 8.66
C VAL A 376 15.47 7.19 7.92
N ALA A 377 15.06 7.83 6.81
CA ALA A 377 15.89 8.81 6.10
C ALA A 377 16.27 10.05 6.95
N GLY A 378 15.47 10.37 7.97
CA GLY A 378 15.71 11.47 8.89
C GLY A 378 16.59 11.13 10.10
N LEU A 379 16.84 9.84 10.40
CA LEU A 379 17.66 9.42 11.55
C LEU A 379 19.07 10.05 11.58
N PRO A 380 19.78 10.23 10.46
CA PRO A 380 21.07 10.93 10.48
C PRO A 380 20.99 12.36 11.02
N LEU A 381 19.85 13.05 10.85
CA LEU A 381 19.64 14.38 11.43
C LEU A 381 19.47 14.33 12.94
N MET A 382 18.79 13.31 13.46
CA MET A 382 18.68 13.10 14.90
C MET A 382 20.05 12.85 15.52
N ILE A 383 20.88 12.02 14.87
CA ILE A 383 22.25 11.74 15.32
C ILE A 383 23.12 12.99 15.24
N LEU A 384 23.05 13.73 14.13
CA LEU A 384 23.75 15.00 13.97
C LEU A 384 23.37 15.98 15.09
N ALA A 385 22.07 16.13 15.39
CA ALA A 385 21.59 17.02 16.43
C ALA A 385 22.04 16.58 17.83
N LEU A 386 21.92 15.28 18.14
CA LEU A 386 22.30 14.71 19.43
C LEU A 386 23.80 14.83 19.69
N VAL A 387 24.64 14.40 18.74
CA VAL A 387 26.11 14.44 18.89
C VAL A 387 26.64 15.87 18.93
N ARG A 388 26.00 16.79 18.20
CA ARG A 388 26.33 18.22 18.24
C ARG A 388 26.04 18.85 19.60
N HIS A 389 25.18 18.27 20.42
CA HIS A 389 24.95 18.74 21.79
C HIS A 389 26.20 18.55 22.67
N PHE A 390 27.00 17.52 22.40
CA PHE A 390 28.15 17.13 23.22
C PHE A 390 29.50 17.43 22.58
N THR A 391 29.54 17.67 21.27
CA THR A 391 30.79 17.76 20.51
C THR A 391 30.78 18.88 19.46
N ALA A 392 31.96 19.20 18.91
CA ALA A 392 32.08 20.12 17.79
C ALA A 392 31.37 19.59 16.53
N ALA A 393 30.84 20.51 15.72
CA ALA A 393 30.05 20.18 14.53
C ALA A 393 30.72 19.17 13.59
N ARG A 394 32.05 19.23 13.43
CA ARG A 394 32.82 18.28 12.61
C ARG A 394 32.62 16.82 13.03
N TRP A 395 32.58 16.56 14.34
CA TRP A 395 32.43 15.20 14.88
C TRP A 395 30.99 14.70 14.79
N ALA A 396 30.01 15.60 14.90
CA ALA A 396 28.61 15.26 14.64
C ALA A 396 28.38 14.84 13.18
N TRP A 397 29.02 15.51 12.21
CA TRP A 397 28.96 15.12 10.80
C TRP A 397 29.64 13.77 10.54
N VAL A 398 30.79 13.52 11.16
CA VAL A 398 31.46 12.21 11.09
C VAL A 398 30.56 11.12 11.68
N ALA A 399 29.95 11.34 12.84
CA ALA A 399 29.04 10.38 13.48
C ALA A 399 27.81 10.07 12.61
N ALA A 400 27.18 11.09 12.00
CA ALA A 400 26.07 10.88 11.08
C ALA A 400 26.50 10.09 9.83
N GLY A 401 27.70 10.36 9.28
CA GLY A 401 28.26 9.60 8.16
C GLY A 401 28.57 8.14 8.51
N LEU A 402 29.16 7.90 9.69
CA LEU A 402 29.42 6.55 10.20
C LEU A 402 28.12 5.77 10.41
N PHE A 403 27.07 6.42 10.94
CA PHE A 403 25.77 5.78 11.07
C PHE A 403 25.20 5.34 9.72
N ILE A 404 25.26 6.21 8.70
CA ILE A 404 24.81 5.86 7.35
C ILE A 404 25.60 4.65 6.83
N GLY A 405 26.92 4.62 7.05
CA GLY A 405 27.77 3.49 6.65
C GLY A 405 27.58 2.21 7.45
N ALA A 406 27.07 2.28 8.68
CA ALA A 406 26.84 1.11 9.55
C ALA A 406 25.44 0.49 9.40
N VAL A 407 24.48 1.26 8.89
CA VAL A 407 23.11 0.80 8.59
C VAL A 407 22.98 0.25 7.16
N ALA A 408 23.98 0.51 6.33
CA ALA A 408 24.23 -0.16 5.04
C ALA A 408 25.06 -1.42 5.27
#